data_AF-A0A4T0UEY5-F1
#
_entry.id   AF-A0A4T0UEY5-F1
#
_cell.length_a   1.000
_cell.length_b   1.000
_cell.length_c   1.000
_cell.angle_alpha   90.00
_cell.angle_beta   90.00
_cell.angle_gamma   90.00
#
_symmetry.space_group_name_H-M   'P 1'
#
loop_
_entity.id
_entity.type
_entity.pdbx_description
1 polymer ?
#
loop_
_entity_poly.entity_id
_entity_poly.type
_entity_poly.pdbx_seq_one_letter_code
_entity_poly.pdbx_strand_id
1 'polypeptide(L)'
;MTGRRYIAENGTEITDELVDRWAEEAENGFPGAEVTPFEGRAWEADTEPLRPRTIRLSDTMGHLIEADAKRNHMSVSAWTRAAMTERLSHLVDA
;
A
#
# COMPACT_ATOMS: atom_id res chain seq x y z
N MET A 1 -43.73 -10.18 4.87
CA MET A 1 -42.34 -10.33 4.42
C MET A 1 -41.52 -10.77 5.62
N THR A 2 -40.79 -11.87 5.52
CA THR A 2 -39.97 -12.40 6.63
C THR A 2 -38.70 -11.55 6.73
N GLY A 3 -38.69 -10.56 7.62
CA GLY A 3 -37.55 -9.67 7.82
C GLY A 3 -36.32 -10.47 8.24
N ARG A 4 -35.19 -10.27 7.54
CA ARG A 4 -33.91 -10.87 7.93
C ARG A 4 -33.40 -10.08 9.13
N ARG A 5 -33.07 -10.77 10.23
CA ARG A 5 -32.47 -10.15 11.40
C ARG A 5 -30.95 -10.09 11.20
N TYR A 6 -30.40 -8.89 11.14
CA TYR A 6 -28.96 -8.66 11.01
C TYR A 6 -28.40 -8.28 12.39
N ILE A 7 -27.32 -8.94 12.81
CA ILE A 7 -26.66 -8.68 14.09
C ILE A 7 -25.22 -8.34 13.75
N ALA A 8 -24.76 -7.17 14.18
CA ALA A 8 -23.37 -6.75 14.05
C ALA A 8 -22.46 -7.59 14.94
N GLU A 9 -21.15 -7.60 14.66
CA GLU A 9 -20.16 -8.38 15.42
C GLU A 9 -20.15 -8.05 16.93
N ASN A 10 -20.52 -6.83 17.29
CA ASN A 10 -20.64 -6.38 18.69
C ASN A 10 -22.00 -6.71 19.34
N GLY A 11 -22.88 -7.45 18.66
CA GLY A 11 -24.20 -7.84 19.16
C GLY A 11 -25.31 -6.81 18.93
N THR A 12 -25.03 -5.67 18.30
CA THR A 12 -26.04 -4.67 17.98
C THR A 12 -26.95 -5.18 16.86
N GLU A 13 -28.27 -5.17 17.08
CA GLU A 13 -29.26 -5.49 16.05
C GLU A 13 -29.31 -4.35 15.01
N ILE A 14 -29.12 -4.72 13.75
CA ILE A 14 -29.26 -3.82 12.61
C ILE A 14 -30.70 -3.99 12.09
N THR A 15 -31.50 -2.94 12.24
CA THR A 15 -32.88 -2.90 11.74
C THR A 15 -32.91 -2.51 10.26
N ASP A 16 -34.01 -2.81 9.58
CA ASP A 16 -34.21 -2.38 8.18
C ASP A 16 -34.20 -0.84 8.09
N GLU A 17 -34.72 -0.13 9.09
CA GLU A 17 -34.65 1.35 9.17
C GLU A 17 -33.21 1.89 9.22
N LEU A 18 -32.31 1.16 9.90
CA LEU A 18 -30.88 1.49 9.94
C LEU A 18 -30.24 1.31 8.55
N VAL A 19 -30.61 0.24 7.84
CA VAL A 19 -30.13 -0.04 6.49
C VAL A 19 -30.62 1.02 5.50
N ASP A 20 -31.90 1.39 5.55
CA ASP A 20 -32.50 2.39 4.67
C ASP A 20 -31.84 3.76 4.86
N ARG A 21 -31.58 4.16 6.11
CA ARG A 21 -30.86 5.40 6.41
C ARG A 21 -29.44 5.38 5.86
N TRP A 22 -28.71 4.28 6.01
CA TRP A 22 -27.35 4.20 5.47
C TRP A 22 -27.31 4.22 3.93
N ALA A 23 -28.33 3.63 3.28
CA ALA A 23 -28.46 3.72 1.83
C ALA A 23 -28.67 5.18 1.39
N GLU A 24 -29.57 5.90 2.07
CA GLU A 24 -29.79 7.33 1.82
C GLU A 24 -28.54 8.18 2.09
N GLU A 25 -27.81 7.91 3.17
CA GLU A 25 -26.54 8.59 3.46
C GLU A 25 -25.50 8.35 2.37
N ALA A 26 -25.36 7.11 1.88
CA ALA A 26 -24.42 6.77 0.82
C ALA A 26 -24.77 7.47 -0.52
N GLU A 27 -26.06 7.51 -0.88
CA GLU A 27 -26.54 8.21 -2.09
C GLU A 27 -26.31 9.73 -2.00
N ASN A 28 -26.44 10.30 -0.80
CA ASN A 28 -26.22 11.73 -0.54
C ASN A 28 -24.76 12.08 -0.22
N GLY A 29 -23.83 11.12 -0.32
CA GLY A 29 -22.40 11.37 -0.11
C GLY A 29 -21.99 11.58 1.35
N PHE A 30 -22.66 10.91 2.28
CA PHE A 30 -22.42 10.93 3.73
C PHE A 30 -22.45 12.36 4.32
N PRO A 31 -23.64 12.99 4.36
CA PRO A 31 -23.78 14.36 4.85
C PRO A 31 -23.29 14.49 6.30
N GLY A 32 -22.34 15.40 6.54
CA GLY A 32 -21.75 15.64 7.86
C GLY A 32 -20.54 14.75 8.20
N ALA A 33 -20.09 13.89 7.28
CA ALA A 33 -18.84 13.16 7.45
C ALA A 33 -17.63 14.08 7.21
N GLU A 34 -16.72 14.13 8.19
CA GLU A 34 -15.39 14.72 7.99
C GLU A 34 -14.48 13.71 7.29
N VAL A 35 -14.31 13.86 5.98
CA VAL A 35 -13.32 13.08 5.23
C VAL A 35 -11.97 13.74 5.41
N THR A 36 -11.03 13.05 6.07
CA THR A 36 -9.64 13.49 6.09
C THR A 36 -8.95 12.97 4.82
N PRO A 37 -8.57 13.85 3.87
CA PRO A 37 -7.83 13.41 2.71
C PRO A 37 -6.45 12.92 3.17
N PHE A 38 -6.16 11.66 2.89
CA PHE A 38 -4.83 11.12 3.04
C PHE A 38 -4.12 11.26 1.70
N GLU A 39 -3.01 12.00 1.67
CA GLU A 39 -2.10 11.91 0.54
C GLU A 39 -1.52 10.49 0.53
N GLY A 40 -2.07 9.65 -0.34
CA GLY A 40 -1.43 8.38 -0.67
C GLY A 40 0.01 8.62 -1.09
N ARG A 41 0.87 7.60 -0.99
CA ARG A 41 2.23 7.67 -1.54
C ARG A 41 2.15 8.24 -2.96
N ALA A 42 2.96 9.25 -3.26
CA ALA A 42 3.06 9.83 -4.60
C ALA A 42 3.09 8.69 -5.62
N TRP A 43 2.23 8.80 -6.64
CA TRP A 43 2.22 7.87 -7.76
C TRP A 43 3.65 7.63 -8.24
N GLU A 44 4.06 6.36 -8.37
CA GLU A 44 5.46 6.04 -8.69
C GLU A 44 5.86 6.77 -9.97
N ALA A 45 6.85 7.67 -9.87
CA ALA A 45 7.31 8.48 -10.99
C ALA A 45 8.15 7.67 -12.01
N ASP A 46 8.55 6.44 -11.66
CA ASP A 46 9.20 5.50 -12.57
C ASP A 46 8.13 4.78 -13.40
N THR A 47 7.96 5.24 -14.64
CA THR A 47 6.94 4.80 -15.59
C THR A 47 7.29 3.50 -16.32
N GLU A 48 8.50 2.96 -16.16
CA GLU A 48 8.87 1.67 -16.74
C GLU A 48 8.46 0.50 -15.84
N PRO A 49 7.67 -0.47 -16.34
CA PRO A 49 7.32 -1.66 -15.58
C PRO A 49 8.57 -2.45 -15.18
N LEU A 50 8.81 -2.57 -13.87
CA LEU A 50 9.90 -3.38 -13.34
C LEU A 50 9.59 -4.88 -13.53
N ARG A 51 10.56 -5.63 -14.05
CA ARG A 51 10.49 -7.10 -14.16
C ARG A 51 11.45 -7.74 -13.15
N PRO A 52 11.04 -8.78 -12.41
CA PRO A 52 11.94 -9.48 -11.52
C PRO A 52 13.08 -10.13 -12.31
N ARG A 53 14.30 -9.99 -11.80
CA ARG A 53 15.51 -10.61 -12.36
C ARG A 53 16.23 -11.37 -11.25
N THR A 54 16.48 -12.65 -11.46
CA THR A 54 17.23 -13.48 -10.51
C THR A 54 18.73 -13.24 -10.68
N ILE A 55 19.41 -12.93 -9.59
CA ILE A 55 20.88 -12.85 -9.51
C ILE A 55 21.39 -13.88 -8.50
N ARG A 56 22.62 -14.34 -8.66
CA ARG A 56 23.27 -15.21 -7.69
C ARG A 56 24.09 -14.36 -6.73
N LEU A 57 23.85 -14.54 -5.43
CA LEU A 57 24.57 -13.89 -4.34
C LEU A 57 25.05 -14.96 -3.37
N SER A 58 26.12 -14.67 -2.63
CA SER A 58 26.44 -15.48 -1.44
C SER A 58 25.45 -15.17 -0.32
N ASP A 59 25.22 -16.13 0.59
CA ASP A 59 24.36 -15.93 1.75
C ASP A 59 24.79 -14.71 2.56
N THR A 60 26.10 -14.53 2.77
CA THR A 60 26.64 -13.37 3.48
C THR A 60 26.25 -12.06 2.81
N MET A 61 26.34 -11.97 1.49
CA MET A 61 25.96 -10.76 0.76
C MET A 61 24.46 -10.50 0.87
N GLY A 62 23.62 -11.53 0.78
CA GLY A 62 22.17 -11.42 0.98
C GLY A 62 21.82 -10.80 2.33
N HIS A 63 22.40 -11.31 3.43
CA HIS A 63 22.16 -10.79 4.77
C HIS A 63 22.63 -9.33 4.94
N LEU A 64 23.75 -8.95 4.33
CA LEU A 64 24.24 -7.57 4.37
C LEU A 64 23.29 -6.60 3.66
N ILE A 65 22.76 -7.00 2.50
CA ILE A 65 21.77 -6.22 1.75
C ILE A 65 20.50 -6.06 2.56
N GLU A 66 19.98 -7.14 3.13
CA GLU A 66 18.76 -7.11 3.96
C GLU A 66 18.91 -6.21 5.18
N ALA A 67 20.06 -6.30 5.87
CA ALA A 67 20.35 -5.49 7.05
C ALA A 67 20.42 -4.00 6.71
N ASP A 68 21.11 -3.63 5.61
CA ASP A 68 21.26 -2.23 5.22
C ASP A 68 19.97 -1.66 4.63
N ALA A 69 19.22 -2.43 3.84
CA ALA A 69 17.88 -2.04 3.37
C ALA A 69 16.95 -1.74 4.56
N LYS A 70 16.96 -2.60 5.58
CA LYS A 70 16.20 -2.39 6.82
C LYS A 70 16.62 -1.12 7.56
N ARG A 71 17.93 -0.87 7.67
CA ARG A 71 18.49 0.34 8.31
C ARG A 71 18.03 1.63 7.62
N ASN A 72 17.90 1.60 6.30
CA ASN A 72 17.49 2.75 5.49
C ASN A 72 15.97 2.81 5.22
N HIS A 73 15.17 1.95 5.85
CA HIS A 73 13.72 1.85 5.63
C HIS A 73 13.33 1.62 4.15
N MET A 74 14.15 0.86 3.43
CA MET A 74 13.96 0.51 2.02
C MET A 74 13.62 -0.98 1.85
N SER A 75 12.92 -1.33 0.77
CA SER A 75 12.84 -2.73 0.35
C SER A 75 14.18 -3.19 -0.25
N VAL A 76 14.46 -4.49 -0.22
CA VAL A 76 15.65 -5.07 -0.86
C VAL A 76 15.73 -4.67 -2.33
N SER A 77 14.61 -4.72 -3.07
CA SER A 77 14.57 -4.31 -4.48
C SER A 77 14.84 -2.82 -4.69
N ALA A 78 14.39 -1.95 -3.77
CA ALA A 78 14.69 -0.52 -3.84
C ALA A 78 16.16 -0.25 -3.54
N TRP A 79 16.71 -0.90 -2.53
CA TRP A 79 18.13 -0.83 -2.18
C TRP A 79 19.02 -1.29 -3.34
N THR A 80 18.71 -2.45 -3.93
CA THR A 80 19.48 -3.00 -5.06
C THR A 80 19.45 -2.06 -6.26
N ARG A 81 18.29 -1.48 -6.59
CA ARG A 81 18.21 -0.48 -7.66
C ARG A 81 19.04 0.76 -7.36
N ALA A 82 18.97 1.31 -6.15
CA ALA A 82 19.76 2.48 -5.77
C ALA A 82 21.27 2.23 -5.91
N ALA A 83 21.77 1.09 -5.41
CA ALA A 83 23.17 0.71 -5.53
C ALA A 83 23.61 0.51 -6.99
N MET A 84 22.76 -0.09 -7.83
CA MET A 84 23.02 -0.23 -9.27
C MET A 84 23.03 1.12 -9.98
N THR A 85 22.06 1.99 -9.69
CA THR A 85 21.98 3.34 -10.27
C THR A 85 23.20 4.16 -9.91
N GLU A 86 23.60 4.20 -8.63
CA GLU A 86 24.82 4.90 -8.19
C GLU A 86 26.04 4.43 -9.00
N ARG A 87 26.22 3.11 -9.14
CA ARG A 87 27.34 2.55 -9.90
C ARG A 87 27.29 2.88 -11.40
N LEU A 88 26.10 2.89 -12.01
CA LEU A 88 25.91 3.15 -13.43
C LEU A 88 25.98 4.65 -13.76
N SER A 89 25.52 5.53 -12.88
CA SER A 89 25.62 6.98 -13.04
C SER A 89 27.08 7.43 -13.19
N HIS A 90 27.99 6.83 -12.41
CA HIS A 90 29.42 7.10 -12.53
C HIS A 90 30.07 6.65 -13.86
N LEU A 91 29.38 5.87 -14.69
CA LEU A 91 29.87 5.45 -16.01
C LEU A 91 29.38 6.37 -17.14
N VAL A 92 28.36 7.19 -16.90
CA VAL A 92 27.82 8.12 -17.90
C VAL A 92 28.59 9.45 -17.90
N ASP A 93 29.26 9.77 -16.79
CA ASP A 93 30.09 10.97 -16.62
C ASP A 93 31.57 10.79 -17.01
N ALA A 94 31.96 9.62 -17.55
CA ALA A 94 33.34 9.27 -17.92
C ALA A 94 33.47 8.99 -19.43
#